data_AF-A0A1G3R1I7-F1
#
_entry.id   AF-A0A1G3R1I7-F1
#
_cell.length_a   1.000
_cell.length_b   1.000
_cell.length_c   1.000
_cell.angle_alpha   90.00
_cell.angle_beta   90.00
_cell.angle_gamma   90.00
#
_symmetry.space_group_name_H-M   'P 1'
#
loop_
_entity.id
_entity.type
_entity.pdbx_description
1 polymer ?
#
loop_
_entity_poly.entity_id
_entity_poly.type
_entity_poly.pdbx_seq_one_letter_code
_entity_poly.pdbx_strand_id
1 'polypeptide(L)' 'MAKPVCKGEHEGHLCVLASRGKFQEIKDLARSPRFICFNCGRVAECDANLCNPMPLDEAP' A
#
# COMPACT_ATOMS: atom_id res chain seq x y z
N MET A 1 8.64 -21.65 -3.07
CA MET A 1 7.84 -20.51 -3.56
C MET A 1 8.59 -19.23 -3.18
N ALA A 2 9.10 -18.48 -4.15
CA ALA A 2 9.81 -17.24 -3.86
C ALA A 2 8.79 -16.20 -3.36
N LYS A 3 9.01 -15.66 -2.16
CA LYS A 3 8.18 -14.55 -1.64
C LYS A 3 8.43 -13.32 -2.53
N PRO A 4 7.41 -12.54 -2.90
CA PRO A 4 7.62 -11.30 -3.64
C PRO A 4 8.49 -10.37 -2.80
N VAL A 5 9.71 -10.13 -3.25
CA VAL A 5 10.66 -9.22 -2.60
C VAL A 5 10.21 -7.80 -2.92
N CYS A 6 9.67 -7.11 -1.92
CA CYS A 6 9.35 -5.69 -2.04
C CYS A 6 10.67 -4.90 -2.15
N LYS A 7 10.74 -3.97 -3.11
CA LYS A 7 11.92 -3.13 -3.38
C LYS A 7 11.68 -1.74 -2.77
N GLY A 8 12.55 -1.27 -1.89
CA GLY A 8 12.49 0.07 -1.27
C GLY A 8 12.70 0.08 0.25
N GLU A 9 12.75 1.26 0.86
CA GLU A 9 12.66 1.41 2.31
C GLU A 9 11.22 1.14 2.77
N HIS A 10 11.06 0.24 3.74
CA HIS A 10 9.74 -0.32 4.09
C HIS A 10 9.05 0.42 5.25
N GLU A 11 9.70 1.43 5.84
CA GLU A 11 9.18 2.22 6.95
C GLU A 11 8.14 3.24 6.46
N GLY A 12 6.93 2.75 6.18
CA GLY A 12 5.83 3.59 5.69
C GLY A 12 4.90 2.89 4.71
N HIS A 13 5.27 1.69 4.26
CA HIS A 13 4.39 0.88 3.42
C HIS A 13 3.25 0.26 4.23
N LEU A 14 2.04 0.29 3.67
CA LEU A 14 0.83 -0.22 4.32
C LEU A 14 0.92 -1.71 4.70
N CYS A 15 1.75 -2.50 3.99
CA CYS A 15 1.98 -3.91 4.36
C CYS A 15 2.68 -4.07 5.72
N VAL A 16 3.61 -3.17 6.04
CA VAL A 16 4.34 -3.17 7.33
C VAL A 16 3.48 -2.60 8.44
N LEU A 17 2.73 -1.53 8.17
CA LEU A 17 1.78 -0.99 9.13
C LEU A 17 0.76 -2.07 9.54
N ALA A 18 0.35 -2.91 8.58
CA ALA A 18 -0.61 -3.98 8.83
C ALA A 18 -0.03 -5.12 9.68
N SER A 19 1.21 -5.53 9.42
CA SER A 19 1.88 -6.57 10.23
C SER A 19 2.15 -6.09 11.67
N ARG A 20 2.23 -4.77 11.88
CA ARG A 20 2.38 -4.13 13.19
C ARG A 20 1.04 -3.74 13.85
N GLY A 21 -0.09 -4.03 13.22
CA GLY A 21 -1.42 -3.70 13.76
C GLY A 21 -1.76 -2.20 13.79
N LYS A 22 -1.04 -1.37 13.04
CA LYS A 22 -1.24 0.09 12.96
C LYS A 22 -2.40 0.46 12.03
N PHE A 23 -3.59 -0.07 12.30
CA PHE A 23 -4.74 0.08 11.42
C PHE A 23 -5.30 1.51 11.34
N GLN A 24 -5.08 2.32 12.38
CA GLN A 24 -5.47 3.72 12.34
C GLN A 24 -4.65 4.51 11.30
N GLU A 25 -3.33 4.34 11.30
CA GLU A 25 -2.43 4.94 10.29
C GLU A 25 -2.80 4.47 8.88
N ILE A 26 -3.14 3.18 8.72
CA ILE A 26 -3.61 2.65 7.42
C ILE A 26 -4.91 3.34 6.99
N LYS A 27 -5.86 3.52 7.89
CA LYS A 27 -7.15 4.17 7.60
C LYS A 27 -6.95 5.61 7.12
N ASP A 28 -6.02 6.33 7.74
CA ASP A 28 -5.73 7.71 7.37
C ASP A 28 -5.06 7.79 5.99
N LEU A 29 -4.11 6.89 5.69
CA LEU A 29 -3.42 6.81 4.38
C LEU A 29 -4.30 6.29 3.24
N ALA A 30 -5.35 5.52 3.56
CA ALA A 30 -6.27 4.92 2.60
C ALA A 30 -7.57 5.72 2.42
N ARG A 31 -7.67 6.92 3.00
CA ARG A 31 -8.92 7.71 3.01
C ARG A 31 -9.38 8.16 1.62
N SER A 32 -8.44 8.57 0.78
CA SER A 32 -8.69 9.02 -0.60
C SER A 32 -7.77 8.24 -1.56
N PRO A 33 -8.02 6.93 -1.74
CA PRO A 33 -7.08 6.07 -2.42
C PRO A 33 -6.96 6.42 -3.90
N ARG A 34 -5.74 6.62 -4.37
CA ARG A 34 -5.41 6.86 -5.78
C ARG A 34 -4.54 5.76 -6.37
N PHE A 35 -4.01 4.89 -5.51
CA PHE A 35 -3.14 3.80 -5.89
C PHE A 35 -3.54 2.53 -5.16
N ILE A 36 -3.33 1.38 -5.81
CA ILE A 36 -3.45 0.04 -5.25
C ILE A 36 -2.12 -0.69 -5.38
N CYS A 37 -1.73 -1.42 -4.34
CA CYS A 37 -0.54 -2.26 -4.40
C CYS A 37 -0.89 -3.55 -5.17
N PHE A 38 -0.22 -3.78 -6.29
CA PHE A 38 -0.43 -4.99 -7.11
C PHE A 38 -0.13 -6.29 -6.34
N ASN A 39 0.76 -6.23 -5.34
CA ASN A 39 1.19 -7.42 -4.60
C ASN A 39 0.21 -7.83 -3.47
N CYS A 40 -0.45 -6.87 -2.83
CA CYS A 40 -1.23 -7.13 -1.60
C CYS A 40 -2.62 -6.49 -1.57
N GLY A 41 -3.02 -5.77 -2.63
CA GLY A 41 -4.35 -5.18 -2.78
C GLY A 41 -4.66 -4.01 -1.84
N ARG A 42 -3.73 -3.60 -0.97
CA ARG A 42 -3.91 -2.41 -0.12
C ARG A 42 -3.88 -1.15 -0.97
N VAL A 43 -4.68 -0.16 -0.58
CA VAL A 43 -4.83 1.10 -1.30
C VAL A 43 -4.30 2.27 -0.48
N ALA A 44 -3.76 3.28 -1.14
CA ALA A 44 -3.28 4.50 -0.51
C ALA A 44 -3.50 5.71 -1.42
N GLU A 45 -3.54 6.89 -0.83
CA GLU A 45 -3.59 8.15 -1.57
C GLU A 45 -2.28 8.44 -2.33
N CYS A 46 -1.14 8.05 -1.76
CA CYS A 46 0.20 8.24 -2.33
C CYS A 46 0.84 6.89 -2.68
N ASP A 47 1.48 6.81 -3.84
CA ASP A 47 2.17 5.61 -4.33
C ASP A 47 3.34 5.20 -3.41
N ALA A 48 4.00 6.18 -2.79
CA ALA A 48 5.10 5.98 -1.84
C ALA A 48 4.69 5.20 -0.57
N ASN A 49 3.40 5.03 -0.30
CA ASN A 49 2.93 4.21 0.81
C ASN A 49 2.71 2.73 0.43
N LEU A 50 3.09 2.32 -0.78
CA LEU A 50 2.85 0.98 -1.32
C LEU A 50 4.13 0.37 -1.90
N CYS A 51 4.29 -0.95 -1.74
CA CYS A 51 5.43 -1.71 -2.27
C CYS A 51 5.52 -1.80 -3.79
N ASN A 52 4.36 -1.79 -4.45
CA ASN A 52 4.24 -1.94 -5.91
C ASN A 52 2.96 -1.22 -6.37
N PRO A 53 2.96 0.12 -6.30
CA PRO A 53 1.78 0.93 -6.57
C PRO A 53 1.38 0.85 -8.05
N MET A 54 0.07 0.74 -8.30
CA MET A 54 -0.55 1.00 -9.59
C MET A 54 -1.65 2.04 -9.41
N PRO A 55 -1.81 2.98 -10.36
CA PRO A 55 -2.91 3.93 -10.32
C PRO A 55 -4.26 3.21 -10.27
N LEU A 56 -5.15 3.70 -9.41
CA LEU A 56 -6.59 3.46 -9.52
C LEU A 56 -7.11 4.46 -10.54
N ASP A 57 -6.80 4.24 -11.82
CA ASP A 57 -7.48 4.98 -12.88
C ASP A 57 -8.97 4.70 -12.75
N GLU A 58 -9.78 5.77 -12.78
CA GLU A 58 -11.22 5.77 -12.56
C GLU A 58 -11.86 4.56 -13.25
N ALA A 59 -12.29 3.57 -12.46
CA ALA A 59 -13.12 2.51 -12.99
C ALA A 59 -14.38 3.21 -13.56
N PRO A 60 -14.75 2.94 -14.83
CA PRO A 60 -15.90 3.58 -15.47
C PRO A 60 -17.21 3.30 -14.72
#